data_AF-A0A2M9Q5M8-F1
#
_entry.id   AF-A0A2M9Q5M8-F1
#
_cell.length_a   1.000
_cell.length_b   1.000
_cell.length_c   1.000
_cell.angle_alpha   90.00
_cell.angle_beta   90.00
_cell.angle_gamma   90.00
#
_symmetry.space_group_name_H-M   'P 1'
#
loop_
_entity.id
_entity.type
_entity.pdbx_description
1 polymer ?
#
loop_
_entity_poly.entity_id
_entity_poly.type
_entity_poly.pdbx_seq_one_letter_code
_entity_poly.pdbx_strand_id
1 'polypeptide(L)'
;MKKILIISLVLLILTGCKTPNYGADKEVTGASEIPSGTEVITYNGYVVEVTEDNMLRIKVPKRGEVIQKGITVNEGGIVKVALASVKLPTDDLPLSQESNEALKNLLLNKEVTLDSLEETAASAKGSPLNEIQGYIHLKDSEASIQEVLIENGLAIVDKSTPFIKSNMSQLENLQAAAQNNSIGVWAIDGFVNLSNSIGGQFTNIVDVNEKEIKSIIEDIKTKGLDLEKLIIK
;
A
#
# COMPACT_ATOMS: atom_id res chain seq x y z
N MET A 1 23.85 -71.08 23.81
CA MET A 1 25.04 -70.25 23.50
C MET A 1 24.81 -69.57 22.15
N LYS A 2 25.08 -68.26 22.09
CA LYS A 2 25.39 -67.37 20.93
C LYS A 2 24.39 -67.36 19.75
N LYS A 3 23.50 -66.35 19.67
CA LYS A 3 23.63 -64.98 19.11
C LYS A 3 23.34 -64.91 17.61
N ILE A 4 22.32 -64.12 17.30
CA ILE A 4 21.80 -63.67 16.00
C ILE A 4 22.87 -62.87 15.25
N LEU A 5 22.92 -62.99 13.92
CA LEU A 5 23.33 -61.88 13.06
C LEU A 5 22.64 -61.93 11.68
N ILE A 6 22.03 -60.79 11.37
CA ILE A 6 21.30 -60.41 10.16
C ILE A 6 22.32 -60.10 9.05
N ILE A 7 22.10 -60.58 7.83
CA ILE A 7 22.73 -60.02 6.63
C ILE A 7 21.65 -59.62 5.63
N SER A 8 21.60 -58.31 5.47
CA SER A 8 20.83 -57.52 4.52
C SER A 8 21.30 -57.81 3.09
N LEU A 9 20.39 -58.18 2.18
CA LEU A 9 20.67 -58.27 0.76
C LEU A 9 20.03 -57.07 0.06
N VAL A 10 20.86 -56.07 -0.19
CA VAL A 10 20.55 -54.84 -0.92
C VAL A 10 20.34 -55.17 -2.40
N LEU A 11 19.17 -54.81 -2.93
CA LEU A 11 18.91 -54.75 -4.36
C LEU A 11 19.74 -53.62 -4.99
N LEU A 12 20.65 -53.99 -5.88
CA LEU A 12 21.24 -53.15 -6.91
C LEU A 12 20.30 -53.14 -8.12
N ILE A 13 19.66 -52.00 -8.40
CA ILE A 13 19.24 -51.68 -9.78
C ILE A 13 19.68 -50.26 -10.10
N LEU A 14 20.64 -50.21 -11.02
CA LEU A 14 21.17 -49.06 -11.73
C LEU A 14 20.06 -48.35 -12.51
N THR A 15 19.95 -47.02 -12.36
CA THR A 15 19.58 -46.14 -13.48
C THR A 15 20.28 -44.79 -13.37
N GLY A 16 21.09 -44.48 -14.40
CA GLY A 16 21.18 -43.13 -14.97
C GLY A 16 22.02 -42.08 -14.25
N CYS A 17 23.35 -42.17 -14.38
CA CYS A 17 24.19 -40.97 -14.37
C CYS A 17 23.86 -40.11 -15.60
N LYS A 18 23.27 -38.93 -15.38
CA LYS A 18 23.49 -37.77 -16.26
C LYS A 18 24.26 -36.73 -15.45
N THR A 19 25.49 -36.49 -15.87
CA THR A 19 26.37 -35.44 -15.38
C THR A 19 25.71 -34.06 -15.56
N PRO A 20 25.81 -33.15 -14.59
CA PRO A 20 25.45 -31.76 -14.81
C PRO A 20 26.54 -31.11 -15.67
N ASN A 21 26.14 -30.63 -16.86
CA ASN A 21 26.97 -29.77 -17.69
C ASN A 21 26.97 -28.37 -17.08
N TYR A 22 28.13 -27.93 -16.60
CA TYR A 22 28.39 -26.55 -16.22
C TYR A 22 28.77 -25.74 -17.47
N GLY A 23 28.11 -24.59 -17.65
CA GLY A 23 28.63 -23.47 -18.44
C GLY A 23 27.92 -23.18 -19.76
N ALA A 24 26.87 -22.37 -19.67
CA ALA A 24 26.73 -21.21 -20.54
C ALA A 24 25.95 -20.16 -19.74
N ASP A 25 26.66 -19.11 -19.35
CA ASP A 25 26.15 -17.94 -18.67
C ASP A 25 24.88 -17.45 -19.38
N LYS A 26 23.74 -17.57 -18.69
CA LYS A 26 22.67 -16.60 -18.86
C LYS A 26 22.75 -15.70 -17.66
N GLU A 27 23.07 -14.45 -17.96
CA GLU A 27 23.00 -13.32 -17.03
C GLU A 27 21.83 -13.52 -16.09
N VAL A 28 22.19 -13.66 -14.81
CA VAL A 28 21.28 -13.46 -13.69
C VAL A 28 20.78 -12.04 -13.86
N THR A 29 19.64 -11.88 -14.54
CA THR A 29 18.82 -10.69 -14.35
C THR A 29 18.38 -10.81 -12.92
N GLY A 30 19.08 -10.07 -12.04
CA GLY A 30 18.88 -10.11 -10.61
C GLY A 30 17.40 -9.99 -10.32
N ALA A 31 16.80 -11.12 -9.91
CA ALA A 31 15.62 -11.07 -9.10
C ALA A 31 16.07 -10.28 -7.87
N SER A 32 15.71 -8.99 -7.85
CA SER A 32 15.79 -8.17 -6.67
C SER A 32 15.04 -8.93 -5.61
N GLU A 33 15.77 -9.52 -4.65
CA GLU A 33 15.17 -10.07 -3.46
C GLU A 33 14.41 -8.90 -2.81
N ILE A 34 13.09 -8.93 -2.94
CA ILE A 34 12.20 -7.98 -2.26
C ILE A 34 12.45 -8.23 -0.76
N PRO A 35 12.90 -7.22 0.00
CA PRO A 35 13.32 -7.42 1.37
C PRO A 35 12.20 -8.04 2.21
N SER A 36 12.58 -9.02 3.01
CA SER A 36 11.69 -9.73 3.92
C SER A 36 11.28 -8.82 5.08
N GLY A 37 10.08 -8.26 4.99
CA GLY A 37 9.36 -7.64 6.11
C GLY A 37 9.91 -6.27 6.53
N THR A 38 9.35 -5.20 5.99
CA THR A 38 9.61 -3.84 6.47
C THR A 38 9.17 -3.73 7.93
N GLU A 39 10.10 -3.35 8.81
CA GLU A 39 9.79 -3.03 10.21
C GLU A 39 8.87 -1.80 10.27
N VAL A 40 7.92 -1.84 11.21
CA VAL A 40 6.86 -0.84 11.35
C VAL A 40 7.00 -0.17 12.70
N ILE A 41 6.92 1.16 12.71
CA ILE A 41 6.85 1.93 13.94
C ILE A 41 5.51 2.66 14.00
N THR A 42 4.75 2.41 15.06
CA THR A 42 3.41 2.98 15.25
C THR A 42 3.45 4.26 16.09
N TYR A 43 2.81 5.32 15.60
CA TYR A 43 2.70 6.61 16.27
C TYR A 43 1.25 7.06 16.36
N ASN A 44 0.87 7.63 17.50
CA ASN A 44 -0.39 8.36 17.60
C ASN A 44 -0.20 9.77 17.06
N GLY A 45 -1.17 10.28 16.33
CA GLY A 45 -1.11 11.60 15.74
C GLY A 45 -2.48 12.23 15.54
N TYR A 46 -2.44 13.46 15.06
CA TYR A 46 -3.62 14.22 14.71
C TYR A 46 -3.41 14.87 13.33
N VAL A 47 -4.31 14.61 12.39
CA VAL A 47 -4.16 15.12 11.02
C VAL A 47 -4.58 16.59 11.00
N VAL A 48 -3.63 17.46 10.67
CA VAL A 48 -3.84 18.91 10.60
C VAL A 48 -4.07 19.42 9.18
N GLU A 49 -3.67 18.64 8.17
CA GLU A 49 -3.80 19.02 6.76
C GLU A 49 -3.83 17.77 5.87
N VAL A 50 -4.65 17.83 4.83
CA VAL A 50 -4.61 16.95 3.66
C VAL A 50 -4.39 17.84 2.44
N THR A 51 -3.22 17.73 1.81
CA THR A 51 -2.83 18.54 0.65
C THR A 51 -3.55 18.07 -0.62
N GLU A 52 -3.48 18.85 -1.69
CA GLU A 52 -4.04 18.50 -3.01
C GLU A 52 -3.37 17.27 -3.62
N ASP A 53 -2.07 17.08 -3.36
CA ASP A 53 -1.30 15.89 -3.78
C ASP A 53 -1.59 14.64 -2.92
N ASN A 54 -2.67 14.66 -2.14
CA ASN A 54 -3.07 13.59 -1.21
C ASN A 54 -2.03 13.27 -0.10
N MET A 55 -1.10 14.19 0.15
CA MET A 55 -0.17 14.11 1.28
C MET A 55 -0.82 14.58 2.58
N LEU A 56 -0.49 13.92 3.68
CA LEU A 56 -0.97 14.27 5.02
C LEU A 56 0.09 15.06 5.78
N ARG A 57 -0.35 16.04 6.56
CA ARG A 57 0.46 16.60 7.65
C ARG A 57 -0.12 16.17 8.98
N ILE A 58 0.68 15.42 9.74
CA ILE A 58 0.26 14.82 10.99
C ILE A 58 1.07 15.44 12.13
N LYS A 59 0.37 15.96 13.13
CA LYS A 59 0.98 16.42 14.37
C LYS A 59 1.16 15.24 15.31
N VAL A 60 2.40 14.90 15.62
CA VAL A 60 2.79 13.83 16.53
C VAL A 60 3.21 14.45 17.87
N PRO A 61 2.75 13.93 19.03
CA PRO A 61 3.11 14.48 20.33
C PRO A 61 4.62 14.36 20.57
N LYS A 62 5.25 15.48 20.91
CA LYS A 62 6.65 15.53 21.33
C LYS A 62 6.81 14.87 22.71
N ARG A 63 6.96 13.55 22.77
CA ARG A 63 7.42 12.90 24.01
C ARG A 63 8.92 13.08 24.10
N GLY A 64 9.38 13.62 25.24
CA GLY A 64 10.79 13.94 25.49
C GLY A 64 11.73 12.83 25.02
N GLU A 65 12.53 13.16 24.01
CA GLU A 65 13.76 12.48 23.60
C GLU A 65 13.71 10.99 23.18
N VAL A 66 12.53 10.41 22.94
CA VAL A 66 12.46 9.11 22.25
C VAL A 66 11.53 9.21 21.06
N ILE A 67 11.97 9.98 20.05
CA ILE A 67 11.58 9.65 18.68
C ILE A 67 12.36 8.37 18.38
N GLN A 68 11.65 7.23 18.44
CA GLN A 68 12.20 5.93 18.04
C GLN A 68 12.86 6.10 16.66
N LYS A 69 14.00 5.43 16.47
CA LYS A 69 14.92 5.59 15.33
C LYS A 69 14.18 5.95 14.02
N GLY A 70 14.60 7.02 13.37
CA GLY A 70 14.26 7.30 11.97
C GLY A 70 13.48 8.59 11.74
N ILE A 71 12.44 8.90 12.49
CA ILE A 71 11.56 10.04 12.13
C ILE A 71 12.20 11.38 12.51
N THR A 72 12.31 12.29 11.53
CA THR A 72 12.65 13.70 11.80
C THR A 72 11.36 14.51 11.91
N VAL A 73 11.06 14.97 13.12
CA VAL A 73 9.89 15.82 13.39
C VAL A 73 10.34 17.28 13.42
N ASN A 74 9.58 18.19 12.80
CA ASN A 74 9.91 19.61 12.84
C ASN A 74 9.63 20.24 14.23
N GLU A 75 9.99 21.52 14.40
CA GLU A 75 9.75 22.26 15.63
C GLU A 75 8.25 22.37 16.00
N GLY A 76 7.34 22.22 15.05
CA GLY A 76 5.90 22.19 15.29
C GLY A 76 5.36 20.83 15.76
N GLY A 77 6.18 19.78 15.77
CA GLY A 77 5.70 18.42 15.99
C GLY A 77 5.03 17.81 14.75
N ILE A 78 5.25 18.36 13.55
CA ILE A 78 4.55 17.96 12.33
C ILE A 78 5.46 17.09 11.45
N VAL A 79 4.88 16.02 10.89
CA VAL A 79 5.49 15.14 9.90
C VAL A 79 4.67 15.14 8.59
N LYS A 80 5.35 14.97 7.45
CA LYS A 80 4.72 14.82 6.13
C LYS A 80 4.60 13.33 5.82
N VAL A 81 3.39 12.86 5.50
CA VAL A 81 3.12 11.44 5.31
C VAL A 81 2.42 11.18 3.99
N ALA A 82 2.94 10.24 3.20
CA ALA A 82 2.29 9.63 2.05
C ALA A 82 1.60 8.33 2.49
N LEU A 83 0.46 8.03 1.88
CA LEU A 83 -0.21 6.74 2.07
C LEU A 83 0.63 5.65 1.42
N ALA A 84 1.12 4.69 2.21
CA ALA A 84 1.85 3.55 1.67
C ALA A 84 0.95 2.68 0.80
N SER A 85 1.54 2.07 -0.24
CA SER A 85 0.93 1.01 -1.05
C SER A 85 -0.31 1.39 -1.86
N VAL A 86 -0.63 2.68 -1.96
CA VAL A 86 -1.79 3.15 -2.73
C VAL A 86 -1.45 4.37 -3.54
N LYS A 87 -2.13 4.51 -4.67
CA LYS A 87 -2.09 5.70 -5.53
C LYS A 87 -3.50 6.22 -5.74
N LEU A 88 -3.68 7.51 -5.48
CA LEU A 88 -4.92 8.24 -5.74
C LEU A 88 -4.77 9.02 -7.07
N PRO A 89 -5.87 9.28 -7.80
CA PRO A 89 -5.83 10.20 -8.93
C PRO A 89 -5.46 11.61 -8.45
N THR A 90 -4.60 12.30 -9.22
CA THR A 90 -4.12 13.67 -8.98
C THR A 90 -4.18 14.48 -10.29
N ASP A 91 -3.77 15.75 -10.29
CA ASP A 91 -3.49 16.53 -11.50
C ASP A 91 -4.63 16.56 -12.53
N ASP A 92 -5.84 16.92 -12.08
CA ASP A 92 -7.06 17.00 -12.88
C ASP A 92 -7.51 15.69 -13.54
N LEU A 93 -6.93 14.55 -13.15
CA LEU A 93 -7.42 13.24 -13.59
C LEU A 93 -8.85 13.02 -13.06
N PRO A 94 -9.66 12.21 -13.76
CA PRO A 94 -10.95 11.77 -13.27
C PRO A 94 -10.92 11.31 -11.81
N LEU A 95 -11.89 11.76 -11.03
CA LEU A 95 -12.05 11.47 -9.60
C LEU A 95 -10.95 12.04 -8.68
N SER A 96 -10.02 12.87 -9.17
CA SER A 96 -8.96 13.46 -8.33
C SER A 96 -9.51 14.33 -7.19
N GLN A 97 -10.50 15.18 -7.49
CA GLN A 97 -11.16 16.03 -6.49
C GLN A 97 -11.90 15.17 -5.46
N GLU A 98 -12.66 14.18 -5.93
CA GLU A 98 -13.48 13.32 -5.10
C GLU A 98 -12.65 12.42 -4.18
N SER A 99 -11.55 11.85 -4.69
CA SER A 99 -10.60 11.07 -3.88
C SER A 99 -9.95 11.95 -2.80
N ASN A 100 -9.58 13.19 -3.14
CA ASN A 100 -9.01 14.13 -2.18
C ASN A 100 -10.02 14.57 -1.12
N GLU A 101 -11.26 14.88 -1.52
CA GLU A 101 -12.35 15.24 -0.62
C GLU A 101 -12.72 14.09 0.32
N ALA A 102 -12.78 12.86 -0.19
CA ALA A 102 -13.00 11.68 0.64
C ALA A 102 -11.89 11.54 1.70
N LEU A 103 -10.62 11.71 1.30
CA LEU A 103 -9.48 11.68 2.22
C LEU A 103 -9.57 12.79 3.28
N LYS A 104 -9.93 14.01 2.88
CA LYS A 104 -10.19 15.14 3.80
C LYS A 104 -11.30 14.84 4.78
N ASN A 105 -12.44 14.32 4.32
CA ASN A 105 -13.58 14.02 5.19
C ASN A 105 -13.28 12.90 6.19
N LEU A 106 -12.53 11.89 5.76
CA LEU A 106 -12.12 10.78 6.62
C LEU A 106 -11.12 11.22 7.68
N LEU A 107 -10.13 12.06 7.34
CA LEU A 107 -8.95 12.27 8.17
C LEU A 107 -8.80 13.65 8.78
N LEU A 108 -9.24 14.72 8.11
CA LEU A 108 -8.95 16.07 8.56
C LEU A 108 -9.54 16.30 9.95
N ASN A 109 -8.71 16.84 10.85
CA ASN A 109 -9.06 17.09 12.24
C ASN A 109 -9.42 15.83 13.04
N LYS A 110 -8.94 14.65 12.65
CA LYS A 110 -9.13 13.37 13.37
C LYS A 110 -7.84 12.89 14.04
N GLU A 111 -8.02 12.15 15.14
CA GLU A 111 -6.97 11.36 15.77
C GLU A 111 -6.73 10.08 14.97
N VAL A 112 -5.46 9.75 14.76
CA VAL A 112 -5.02 8.62 13.94
C VAL A 112 -3.88 7.86 14.60
N THR A 113 -3.71 6.61 14.21
CA THR A 113 -2.44 5.90 14.33
C THR A 113 -1.77 5.84 12.96
N LEU A 114 -0.45 6.00 12.97
CA LEU A 114 0.42 5.92 11.80
C LEU A 114 1.38 4.76 11.99
N ASP A 115 1.27 3.76 11.14
CA ASP A 115 2.20 2.65 11.01
C ASP A 115 3.23 3.02 9.94
N SER A 116 4.31 3.66 10.38
CA SER A 116 5.40 4.15 9.52
C SER A 116 6.28 3.01 9.06
N LEU A 117 6.62 3.00 7.76
CA LEU A 117 7.60 2.09 7.18
C LEU A 117 9.02 2.60 7.47
N GLU A 118 9.79 1.85 8.28
CA GLU A 118 11.11 2.29 8.78
C GLU A 118 12.09 2.65 7.65
N GLU A 119 12.02 1.92 6.52
CA GLU A 119 12.83 2.15 5.31
C GLU A 119 12.64 3.55 4.70
N THR A 120 11.51 4.20 4.95
CA THR A 120 11.20 5.56 4.48
C THR A 120 11.44 6.64 5.54
N ALA A 121 11.61 6.23 6.81
CA ALA A 121 11.89 7.15 7.90
C ALA A 121 13.36 7.63 7.88
N ALA A 122 14.31 6.82 7.40
CA ALA A 122 15.73 7.15 7.36
C ALA A 122 16.12 8.01 6.13
N SER A 123 16.58 9.26 6.38
CA SER A 123 16.93 10.25 5.35
C SER A 123 17.94 9.80 4.29
N ALA A 124 17.66 10.15 3.02
CA ALA A 124 18.68 10.73 2.14
C ALA A 124 18.89 12.21 2.53
N LYS A 125 20.14 12.63 2.77
CA LYS A 125 20.49 14.01 3.15
C LYS A 125 19.98 15.01 2.10
N GLY A 126 19.12 15.96 2.50
CA GLY A 126 18.90 17.19 1.72
C GLY A 126 17.45 17.69 1.53
N SER A 127 16.41 16.99 2.00
CA SER A 127 15.03 17.47 1.88
C SER A 127 14.51 18.07 3.21
N PRO A 128 13.86 19.26 3.20
CA PRO A 128 13.48 19.98 4.42
C PRO A 128 12.29 19.35 5.19
N LEU A 129 11.63 18.33 4.63
CA LEU A 129 10.72 17.43 5.32
C LEU A 129 10.96 16.02 4.79
N ASN A 130 11.33 15.07 5.65
CA ASN A 130 11.34 13.66 5.25
C ASN A 130 9.90 13.24 4.99
N GLU A 131 9.61 12.85 3.76
CA GLU A 131 8.35 12.19 3.43
C GLU A 131 8.40 10.78 3.98
N ILE A 132 7.52 10.51 4.94
CA ILE A 132 7.35 9.17 5.52
C ILE A 132 6.22 8.48 4.76
N GLN A 133 6.35 7.19 4.52
CA GLN A 133 5.25 6.38 4.02
C GLN A 133 4.71 5.52 5.15
N GLY A 134 3.40 5.40 5.25
CA GLY A 134 2.80 4.53 6.24
C GLY A 134 1.33 4.22 6.02
N TYR A 135 0.86 3.25 6.79
CA TYR A 135 -0.56 2.93 6.90
C TYR A 135 -1.19 3.81 7.96
N ILE A 136 -2.33 4.40 7.63
CA ILE A 136 -3.05 5.30 8.53
C ILE A 136 -4.30 4.60 8.99
N HIS A 137 -4.55 4.60 10.29
CA HIS A 137 -5.80 4.11 10.85
C HIS A 137 -6.45 5.24 11.63
N LEU A 138 -7.79 5.33 11.56
CA LEU A 138 -8.52 6.15 12.51
C LEU A 138 -8.37 5.54 13.90
N LYS A 139 -8.38 6.38 14.92
CA LYS A 139 -8.38 5.90 16.30
C LYS A 139 -9.54 4.91 16.49
N ASP A 140 -9.22 3.77 17.09
CA ASP A 140 -10.14 2.65 17.36
C ASP A 140 -10.63 1.89 16.11
N SER A 141 -10.08 2.16 14.92
CA SER A 141 -10.36 1.39 13.70
C SER A 141 -9.22 0.41 13.38
N GLU A 142 -9.59 -0.83 13.10
CA GLU A 142 -8.64 -1.85 12.59
C GLU A 142 -8.35 -1.68 11.10
N ALA A 143 -9.28 -1.10 10.33
CA ALA A 143 -9.11 -0.91 8.90
C ALA A 143 -8.21 0.29 8.61
N SER A 144 -7.24 0.12 7.73
CA SER A 144 -6.43 1.25 7.25
C SER A 144 -7.23 2.11 6.27
N ILE A 145 -6.90 3.40 6.18
CA ILE A 145 -7.47 4.32 5.20
C ILE A 145 -7.22 3.84 3.77
N GLN A 146 -6.08 3.20 3.53
CA GLN A 146 -5.76 2.54 2.27
C GLN A 146 -6.82 1.51 1.86
N GLU A 147 -7.24 0.66 2.78
CA GLU A 147 -8.30 -0.34 2.54
C GLU A 147 -9.61 0.37 2.18
N VAL A 148 -9.99 1.39 2.96
CA VAL A 148 -11.22 2.15 2.74
C VAL A 148 -11.23 2.82 1.36
N LEU A 149 -10.13 3.44 0.94
CA LEU A 149 -10.03 4.09 -0.36
C LEU A 149 -10.09 3.10 -1.52
N ILE A 150 -9.39 1.95 -1.41
CA ILE A 150 -9.39 0.92 -2.46
C ILE A 150 -10.77 0.28 -2.59
N GLU A 151 -11.42 -0.06 -1.46
CA GLU A 151 -12.74 -0.70 -1.46
C GLU A 151 -13.81 0.19 -2.10
N ASN A 152 -13.68 1.52 -1.95
CA ASN A 152 -14.55 2.50 -2.58
C ASN A 152 -14.11 2.91 -3.99
N GLY A 153 -13.10 2.25 -4.55
CA GLY A 153 -12.60 2.54 -5.89
C GLY A 153 -12.04 3.96 -6.04
N LEU A 154 -11.53 4.57 -4.97
CA LEU A 154 -10.95 5.92 -4.98
C LEU A 154 -9.41 5.91 -5.10
N ALA A 155 -8.81 4.72 -4.98
CA ALA A 155 -7.38 4.49 -5.10
C ALA A 155 -7.10 3.13 -5.79
N ILE A 156 -5.87 2.97 -6.25
CA ILE A 156 -5.33 1.70 -6.74
C ILE A 156 -4.13 1.28 -5.89
N VAL A 157 -3.83 -0.02 -5.87
CA VAL A 157 -2.69 -0.61 -5.19
C VAL A 157 -1.40 -0.22 -5.88
N ASP A 158 -0.51 0.48 -5.18
CA ASP A 158 0.84 0.77 -5.65
C ASP A 158 1.87 -0.17 -5.00
N LYS A 159 2.60 -0.95 -5.80
CA LYS A 159 3.68 -1.83 -5.31
C LYS A 159 5.08 -1.30 -5.65
N SER A 160 5.16 -0.11 -6.23
CA SER A 160 6.44 0.54 -6.54
C SER A 160 7.11 1.14 -5.31
N THR A 161 6.33 1.36 -4.24
CA THR A 161 6.82 1.86 -2.95
C THR A 161 7.07 0.71 -1.97
N PRO A 162 7.88 0.90 -0.90
CA PRO A 162 7.93 -0.04 0.21
C PRO A 162 6.52 -0.37 0.75
N PHE A 163 6.32 -1.61 1.18
CA PHE A 163 5.03 -2.10 1.64
C PHE A 163 5.17 -3.25 2.65
N ILE A 164 4.16 -3.43 3.48
CA ILE A 164 4.06 -4.60 4.36
C ILE A 164 3.35 -5.72 3.60
N LYS A 165 4.02 -6.86 3.45
CA LYS A 165 3.51 -7.99 2.65
C LYS A 165 2.13 -8.50 3.11
N SER A 166 1.86 -8.51 4.42
CA SER A 166 0.55 -8.92 4.95
C SER A 166 -0.57 -7.97 4.50
N ASN A 167 -0.31 -6.67 4.51
CA ASN A 167 -1.30 -5.66 4.13
C ASN A 167 -1.53 -5.70 2.60
N MET A 168 -0.47 -5.92 1.82
CA MET A 168 -0.55 -5.94 0.36
C MET A 168 -1.57 -6.96 -0.16
N SER A 169 -1.57 -8.19 0.37
CA SER A 169 -2.53 -9.21 -0.09
C SER A 169 -3.98 -8.81 0.18
N GLN A 170 -4.23 -8.14 1.31
CA GLN A 170 -5.57 -7.62 1.63
C GLN A 170 -5.97 -6.51 0.65
N LEU A 171 -5.07 -5.56 0.38
CA LEU A 171 -5.32 -4.47 -0.57
C LEU A 171 -5.59 -4.98 -1.99
N GLU A 172 -4.85 -5.99 -2.46
CA GLU A 172 -5.08 -6.63 -3.77
C GLU A 172 -6.46 -7.28 -3.86
N ASN A 173 -6.90 -7.94 -2.79
CA ASN A 173 -8.23 -8.55 -2.73
C ASN A 173 -9.34 -7.50 -2.79
N LEU A 174 -9.20 -6.42 -2.03
CA LEU A 174 -10.13 -5.29 -2.05
C LEU A 174 -10.18 -4.63 -3.43
N GLN A 175 -9.01 -4.45 -4.07
CA GLN A 175 -8.93 -3.90 -5.42
C GLN A 175 -9.66 -4.78 -6.43
N ALA A 176 -9.43 -6.10 -6.39
CA ALA A 176 -10.12 -7.04 -7.27
C ALA A 176 -11.64 -6.99 -7.07
N ALA A 177 -12.11 -6.83 -5.83
CA ALA A 177 -13.53 -6.65 -5.54
C ALA A 177 -14.09 -5.35 -6.12
N ALA A 178 -13.41 -4.20 -5.91
CA ALA A 178 -13.83 -2.92 -6.47
C ALA A 178 -13.83 -2.94 -8.01
N GLN A 179 -12.84 -3.60 -8.62
CA GLN A 179 -12.76 -3.80 -10.07
C GLN A 179 -13.93 -4.63 -10.60
N ASN A 180 -14.22 -5.78 -9.98
CA ASN A 180 -15.29 -6.67 -10.42
C ASN A 180 -16.68 -6.04 -10.30
N ASN A 181 -16.85 -5.09 -9.38
CA ASN A 181 -18.10 -4.35 -9.18
C ASN A 181 -18.13 -3.01 -9.92
N SER A 182 -17.07 -2.68 -10.69
CA SER A 182 -16.92 -1.41 -11.42
C SER A 182 -17.18 -0.19 -10.52
N ILE A 183 -16.49 -0.12 -9.38
CA ILE A 183 -16.62 0.98 -8.41
C ILE A 183 -15.56 2.05 -8.69
N GLY A 184 -15.96 3.33 -8.69
CA GLY A 184 -15.06 4.49 -8.76
C GLY A 184 -14.17 4.49 -10.00
N VAL A 185 -12.85 4.51 -9.83
CA VAL A 185 -11.86 4.53 -10.92
C VAL A 185 -12.02 3.34 -11.88
N TRP A 186 -12.60 2.22 -11.41
CA TRP A 186 -12.86 1.02 -12.21
C TRP A 186 -14.13 1.11 -13.06
N ALA A 187 -14.98 2.11 -12.83
CA ALA A 187 -16.15 2.39 -13.65
C ALA A 187 -15.80 3.13 -14.95
N ILE A 188 -14.60 3.72 -15.02
CA ILE A 188 -14.14 4.52 -16.16
C ILE A 188 -13.29 3.64 -17.07
N ASP A 189 -13.80 3.34 -18.26
CA ASP A 189 -13.12 2.45 -19.21
C ASP A 189 -11.75 3.02 -19.63
N GLY A 190 -10.73 2.17 -19.64
CA GLY A 190 -9.36 2.53 -19.97
C GLY A 190 -8.62 3.38 -18.92
N PHE A 191 -9.24 3.75 -17.80
CA PHE A 191 -8.67 4.74 -16.87
C PHE A 191 -7.53 4.16 -16.04
N VAL A 192 -7.67 2.89 -15.67
CA VAL A 192 -6.64 2.16 -14.93
C VAL A 192 -5.97 1.16 -15.86
N ASN A 193 -4.65 1.24 -15.94
CA ASN A 193 -3.83 0.26 -16.65
C ASN A 193 -2.97 -0.52 -15.65
N LEU A 194 -3.27 -1.82 -15.51
CA LEU A 194 -2.53 -2.75 -14.65
C LEU A 194 -1.39 -3.51 -15.36
N SER A 195 -1.30 -3.41 -16.69
CA SER A 195 -0.42 -4.27 -17.50
C SER A 195 1.03 -3.81 -17.57
N ASN A 196 1.33 -2.55 -17.20
CA ASN A 196 2.62 -1.92 -17.45
C ASN A 196 3.39 -1.46 -16.19
N SER A 197 2.89 -1.71 -14.98
CA SER A 197 3.57 -1.30 -13.75
C SER A 197 3.25 -2.22 -12.57
N ILE A 198 4.19 -2.31 -11.63
CA ILE A 198 4.08 -3.15 -10.43
C ILE A 198 2.86 -2.73 -9.57
N GLY A 199 2.38 -1.49 -9.70
CA GLY A 199 1.26 -0.89 -8.95
C GLY A 199 0.11 -0.29 -9.77
N GLY A 200 -0.05 -0.69 -11.04
CA GLY A 200 -0.99 -0.01 -11.94
C GLY A 200 -0.67 1.47 -12.17
N GLN A 201 -1.39 2.10 -13.08
CA GLN A 201 -1.28 3.53 -13.35
C GLN A 201 -2.61 4.09 -13.83
N PHE A 202 -2.89 5.34 -13.46
CA PHE A 202 -3.94 6.12 -14.10
C PHE A 202 -3.48 6.57 -15.47
N THR A 203 -4.37 6.49 -16.44
CA THR A 203 -4.17 6.98 -17.81
C THR A 203 -4.89 8.32 -17.95
N ASN A 204 -4.41 9.15 -18.87
CA ASN A 204 -5.13 10.37 -19.22
C ASN A 204 -6.23 9.99 -20.23
N ILE A 205 -7.50 10.10 -19.82
CA ILE A 205 -8.65 9.90 -20.71
C ILE A 205 -9.20 11.26 -21.08
N VAL A 206 -9.37 11.46 -22.38
CA VAL A 206 -9.75 12.77 -22.96
C VAL A 206 -11.26 13.01 -22.96
N ASP A 207 -12.07 11.95 -22.81
CA ASP A 207 -13.51 11.97 -23.14
C ASP A 207 -14.48 11.66 -21.97
N VAL A 208 -14.01 11.63 -20.71
CA VAL A 208 -14.93 11.41 -19.57
C VAL A 208 -15.69 12.70 -19.28
N ASN A 209 -17.00 12.70 -19.51
CA ASN A 209 -17.82 13.90 -19.32
C ASN A 209 -18.32 14.03 -17.86
N GLU A 210 -18.66 15.27 -17.45
CA GLU A 210 -19.10 15.58 -16.08
C GLU A 210 -20.31 14.78 -15.61
N LYS A 211 -21.23 14.41 -16.53
CA LYS A 211 -22.43 13.63 -16.17
C LYS A 211 -22.07 12.19 -15.82
N GLU A 212 -21.12 11.61 -16.54
CA GLU A 212 -20.58 10.28 -16.25
C GLU A 212 -19.86 10.26 -14.90
N ILE A 213 -19.00 11.25 -14.64
CA ILE A 213 -18.34 11.42 -13.34
C ILE A 213 -19.37 11.50 -12.20
N LYS A 214 -20.42 12.34 -12.34
CA LYS A 214 -21.49 12.44 -11.33
C LYS A 214 -22.21 11.12 -11.09
N SER A 215 -22.48 10.35 -12.15
CA SER A 215 -23.11 9.03 -12.02
C SER A 215 -22.20 8.07 -11.25
N ILE A 216 -20.90 8.10 -11.53
CA ILE A 216 -19.91 7.26 -10.84
C ILE A 216 -19.83 7.62 -9.37
N ILE A 217 -19.86 8.92 -9.02
CA ILE A 217 -19.84 9.37 -7.63
C ILE A 217 -21.05 8.87 -6.85
N GLU A 218 -22.24 8.91 -7.45
CA GLU A 218 -23.45 8.37 -6.82
C GLU A 218 -23.38 6.84 -6.70
N ASP A 219 -22.78 6.16 -7.67
CA ASP A 219 -22.50 4.72 -7.59
C ASP A 219 -21.51 4.39 -6.47
N ILE A 220 -20.47 5.20 -6.23
CA ILE A 220 -19.57 5.03 -5.07
C ILE A 220 -20.35 5.13 -3.77
N LYS A 221 -21.25 6.12 -3.62
CA LYS A 221 -22.05 6.28 -2.39
C LYS A 221 -23.03 5.12 -2.15
N THR A 222 -23.48 4.45 -3.21
CA THR A 222 -24.50 3.40 -3.12
C THR A 222 -23.91 1.99 -3.08
N LYS A 223 -22.84 1.74 -3.84
CA LYS A 223 -22.16 0.43 -3.96
C LYS A 223 -20.91 0.32 -3.09
N GLY A 224 -20.26 1.45 -2.82
CA GLY A 224 -19.15 1.54 -1.88
C GLY A 224 -19.63 1.42 -0.43
N LEU A 225 -18.66 1.32 0.48
CA LEU A 225 -18.98 1.35 1.90
C LEU A 225 -19.33 2.77 2.33
N ASP A 226 -20.28 2.86 3.26
CA ASP A 226 -20.55 4.10 3.96
C ASP A 226 -19.31 4.50 4.77
N LEU A 227 -18.58 5.48 4.22
CA LEU A 227 -17.32 5.99 4.76
C LEU A 227 -17.48 6.44 6.22
N GLU A 228 -18.66 6.94 6.61
CA GLU A 228 -18.93 7.37 7.98
C GLU A 228 -19.19 6.19 8.93
N LYS A 229 -19.75 5.08 8.44
CA LYS A 229 -19.97 3.87 9.26
C LYS A 229 -18.69 3.07 9.53
N LEU A 230 -17.62 3.32 8.79
CA LEU A 230 -16.30 2.75 9.05
C LEU A 230 -15.55 3.44 10.20
N ILE A 231 -16.05 4.59 10.66
CA ILE A 231 -15.44 5.41 11.73
C ILE A 231 -15.93 4.98 13.12
N ILE A 232 -17.01 4.20 13.20
CA ILE A 232 -17.62 3.77 14.47
C ILE A 232 -17.97 2.29 14.38
N LYS A 233 -17.09 1.43 14.90
CA LYS A 233 -17.43 0.05 15.27
C LYS A 233 -17.06 -0.20 16.72
#